data_AF-W2SSA6-F1
#
_entry.id   AF-W2SSA6-F1
#
_cell.length_a   1.000
_cell.length_b   1.000
_cell.length_c   1.000
_cell.angle_alpha   90.00
_cell.angle_beta   90.00
_cell.angle_gamma   90.00
#
_symmetry.space_group_name_H-M   'P 1'
#
loop_
_entity.id
_entity.type
_entity.pdbx_description
1 polymer ?
#
loop_
_entity_poly.entity_id
_entity_poly.type
_entity_poly.pdbx_seq_one_letter_code
_entity_poly.pdbx_strand_id
1 'polypeptide(L)'
;MYDDESKWLMLAEVIEHYKLQGIEHFYLYVKDYDNYTYKLINDYVRSGDAEVIFFRTERNRPGNEWQPVGIQDCLQRSRHHSRYVIFSDLDERLTPNGKFHLNGYVREVMQSYTAMYFRPRRILRTTPVPLLYKGRETLLLHLPTLVFTNTTKISPTGTLDKCIVDPTKVFIMDVHNVAVFFSESSSIFFVPPDDAIIRQKNAEDLPYVSTDFGRCIDGSSEYLLPKIASNLVS
;
A
#
# COMPACT_ATOMS: atom_id res chain seq x y z
N MET A 1 -5.96 8.34 4.50
CA MET A 1 -5.40 9.69 4.23
C MET A 1 -6.05 10.68 5.19
N TYR A 2 -5.25 11.28 6.05
CA TYR A 2 -5.56 12.24 7.09
C TYR A 2 -4.72 13.50 6.79
N ASP A 3 -5.01 14.64 7.39
CA ASP A 3 -4.28 15.92 7.23
C ASP A 3 -4.29 16.59 5.83
N ASP A 4 -3.80 17.83 5.79
CA ASP A 4 -3.81 18.71 4.62
C ASP A 4 -2.52 18.64 3.79
N GLU A 5 -1.58 17.75 4.13
CA GLU A 5 -0.38 17.59 3.31
C GLU A 5 -0.68 16.91 1.98
N SER A 6 -0.01 17.42 0.94
CA SER A 6 -0.09 16.87 -0.40
C SER A 6 0.35 15.40 -0.45
N LYS A 7 -0.59 14.49 -0.73
CA LYS A 7 -0.34 13.04 -0.77
C LYS A 7 -0.15 12.48 -2.19
N TRP A 8 -0.34 13.28 -3.23
CA TRP A 8 -0.36 12.81 -4.62
C TRP A 8 0.87 11.97 -5.01
N LEU A 9 2.07 12.38 -4.60
CA LEU A 9 3.31 11.68 -4.99
C LEU A 9 3.41 10.33 -4.29
N MET A 10 3.03 10.26 -3.02
CA MET A 10 3.02 9.02 -2.24
C MET A 10 1.94 8.06 -2.77
N LEU A 11 0.77 8.59 -3.13
CA LEU A 11 -0.32 7.83 -3.73
C LEU A 11 0.07 7.26 -5.10
N ALA A 12 0.59 8.09 -6.00
CA ALA A 12 1.07 7.65 -7.31
C ALA A 12 2.12 6.55 -7.14
N GLU A 13 3.11 6.79 -6.29
CA GLU A 13 4.19 5.85 -6.10
C GLU A 13 3.74 4.53 -5.44
N VAL A 14 2.73 4.53 -4.54
CA VAL A 14 2.24 3.27 -3.95
C VAL A 14 1.50 2.43 -4.96
N ILE A 15 0.61 3.05 -5.75
CA ILE A 15 -0.18 2.35 -6.76
C ILE A 15 0.74 1.81 -7.85
N GLU A 16 1.61 2.66 -8.44
CA GLU A 16 2.50 2.21 -9.52
C GLU A 16 3.53 1.17 -9.04
N HIS A 17 4.05 1.30 -7.80
CA HIS A 17 4.92 0.29 -7.21
C HIS A 17 4.22 -1.06 -7.14
N TYR A 18 3.00 -1.09 -6.63
CA TYR A 18 2.26 -2.34 -6.47
C TYR A 18 1.80 -2.92 -7.82
N LYS A 19 1.45 -2.08 -8.80
CA LYS A 19 1.19 -2.56 -10.17
C LYS A 19 2.40 -3.30 -10.76
N LEU A 20 3.62 -2.79 -10.55
CA LEU A 20 4.84 -3.50 -10.94
C LEU A 20 5.06 -4.83 -10.21
N GLN A 21 4.55 -4.94 -8.99
CA GLN A 21 4.59 -6.17 -8.20
C GLN A 21 3.48 -7.17 -8.58
N GLY A 22 2.60 -6.80 -9.53
CA GLY A 22 1.51 -7.62 -10.02
C GLY A 22 0.22 -7.50 -9.21
N ILE A 23 0.00 -6.37 -8.53
CA ILE A 23 -1.30 -5.99 -7.96
C ILE A 23 -2.19 -5.49 -9.09
N GLU A 24 -3.44 -5.94 -9.10
CA GLU A 24 -4.39 -5.68 -10.18
C GLU A 24 -5.55 -4.76 -9.74
N HIS A 25 -5.78 -4.58 -8.43
CA HIS A 25 -6.87 -3.75 -7.92
C HIS A 25 -6.55 -3.10 -6.57
N PHE A 26 -7.10 -1.92 -6.31
CA PHE A 26 -6.85 -1.13 -5.10
C PHE A 26 -8.14 -0.65 -4.42
N TYR A 27 -8.27 -0.84 -3.11
CA TYR A 27 -9.28 -0.16 -2.30
C TYR A 27 -8.68 1.05 -1.59
N LEU A 28 -9.14 2.25 -1.91
CA LEU A 28 -8.65 3.49 -1.30
C LEU A 28 -9.60 4.00 -0.24
N TYR A 29 -9.15 4.04 1.01
CA TYR A 29 -9.89 4.60 2.15
C TYR A 29 -9.46 6.03 2.43
N VAL A 30 -10.36 6.97 2.12
CA VAL A 30 -10.04 8.40 2.06
C VAL A 30 -10.89 9.17 3.05
N LYS A 31 -10.22 9.93 3.94
CA LYS A 31 -10.88 10.87 4.86
C LYS A 31 -10.65 12.31 4.38
N ASP A 32 -9.38 12.70 4.34
CA ASP A 32 -8.94 14.04 3.97
C ASP A 32 -8.08 13.96 2.69
N TYR A 33 -8.21 14.96 1.83
CA TYR A 33 -7.50 15.05 0.56
C TYR A 33 -7.47 16.50 0.06
N ASP A 34 -6.38 16.86 -0.62
CA ASP A 34 -6.30 18.08 -1.39
C ASP A 34 -6.84 17.89 -2.83
N ASN A 35 -7.09 18.99 -3.54
CA ASN A 35 -7.62 18.98 -4.91
C ASN A 35 -6.75 18.19 -5.89
N TYR A 36 -5.43 18.23 -5.72
CA TYR A 36 -4.50 17.60 -6.64
C TYR A 36 -4.45 16.09 -6.45
N THR A 37 -4.43 15.66 -5.20
CA THR A 37 -4.58 14.27 -4.81
C THR A 37 -5.94 13.70 -5.24
N TYR A 38 -7.03 14.48 -5.13
CA TYR A 38 -8.36 14.05 -5.59
C TYR A 38 -8.43 13.80 -7.10
N LYS A 39 -7.77 14.63 -7.91
CA LYS A 39 -7.65 14.39 -9.36
C LYS A 39 -7.03 13.03 -9.64
N LEU A 40 -5.93 12.72 -8.95
CA LEU A 40 -5.23 11.43 -9.11
C LEU A 40 -6.08 10.23 -8.68
N ILE A 41 -6.83 10.35 -7.58
CA ILE A 41 -7.80 9.31 -7.15
C ILE A 41 -8.83 9.07 -8.25
N ASN A 42 -9.44 10.13 -8.78
CA ASN A 42 -10.45 10.01 -9.83
C ASN A 42 -9.92 9.37 -11.11
N ASP A 43 -8.66 9.63 -11.45
CA ASP A 43 -8.01 9.00 -12.60
C ASP A 43 -7.86 7.49 -12.41
N TYR A 44 -7.41 7.04 -11.23
CA TYR A 44 -7.32 5.61 -10.91
C TYR A 44 -8.69 4.92 -10.80
N VAL A 45 -9.71 5.64 -10.36
CA VAL A 45 -11.09 5.12 -10.37
C VAL A 45 -11.60 4.99 -11.81
N ARG A 46 -11.37 6.00 -12.65
CA ARG A 46 -11.81 6.02 -14.05
C ARG A 46 -11.12 4.94 -14.90
N SER A 47 -9.86 4.62 -14.61
CA SER A 47 -9.14 3.54 -15.29
C SER A 47 -9.55 2.13 -14.83
N GLY A 48 -10.35 2.02 -13.75
CA GLY A 48 -10.70 0.75 -13.12
C GLY A 48 -9.59 0.16 -12.24
N ASP A 49 -8.51 0.92 -12.00
CA ASP A 49 -7.42 0.47 -11.12
C ASP A 49 -7.87 0.44 -9.65
N ALA A 50 -8.74 1.37 -9.24
CA ALA A 50 -9.12 1.54 -7.84
C ALA A 50 -10.64 1.72 -7.61
N GLU A 51 -11.13 1.21 -6.48
CA GLU A 51 -12.39 1.62 -5.86
C GLU A 51 -12.08 2.53 -4.66
N VAL A 52 -12.80 3.65 -4.54
CA VAL A 52 -12.61 4.61 -3.45
C VAL A 52 -13.77 4.58 -2.47
N ILE A 53 -13.44 4.52 -1.18
CA ILE A 53 -14.36 4.60 -0.05
C ILE A 53 -14.05 5.89 0.70
N PHE A 54 -14.94 6.86 0.58
CA PHE A 54 -14.87 8.09 1.37
C PHE A 54 -15.49 7.88 2.74
N PHE A 55 -14.74 8.20 3.80
CA PHE A 55 -15.30 8.22 5.15
C PHE A 55 -16.31 9.35 5.29
N ARG A 56 -17.39 9.07 6.01
CA ARG A 56 -18.53 9.98 6.12
C ARG A 56 -18.16 11.23 6.92
N THR A 57 -18.74 12.35 6.51
CA THR A 57 -18.68 13.60 7.26
C THR A 57 -19.63 13.55 8.47
N GLU A 58 -20.74 12.82 8.36
CA GLU A 58 -21.65 12.63 9.49
C GLU A 58 -21.00 11.73 10.54
N ARG A 59 -20.86 12.26 11.77
CA ARG A 59 -20.12 11.62 12.88
C ARG A 59 -18.65 11.41 12.53
N ASN A 60 -18.02 12.44 11.94
CA ASN A 60 -16.59 12.46 11.70
C ASN A 60 -15.80 12.14 12.98
N ARG A 61 -14.68 11.46 12.80
CA ARG A 61 -13.75 11.04 13.83
C ARG A 61 -12.33 11.43 13.43
N PRO A 62 -11.42 11.53 14.40
CA PRO A 62 -9.98 11.58 14.12
C PRO A 62 -9.54 10.46 13.18
N GLY A 63 -8.50 10.71 12.38
CA GLY A 63 -8.05 9.75 11.36
C GLY A 63 -7.64 8.38 11.92
N ASN A 64 -6.93 8.37 13.05
CA ASN A 64 -6.57 7.15 13.76
C ASN A 64 -7.78 6.29 14.18
N GLU A 65 -8.95 6.90 14.38
CA GLU A 65 -10.20 6.15 14.69
C GLU A 65 -10.87 5.60 13.43
N TRP A 66 -10.66 6.22 12.26
CA TRP A 66 -11.16 5.72 10.98
C TRP A 66 -10.32 4.58 10.42
N GLN A 67 -9.03 4.51 10.77
CA GLN A 67 -8.11 3.50 10.27
C GLN A 67 -8.59 2.06 10.57
N PRO A 68 -8.93 1.68 11.82
CA PRO A 68 -9.50 0.37 12.11
C PRO A 68 -10.79 0.08 11.33
N VAL A 69 -11.64 1.07 11.09
CA VAL A 69 -12.89 0.91 10.32
C VAL A 69 -12.59 0.56 8.87
N GLY A 70 -11.66 1.30 8.25
CA GLY A 70 -11.21 1.03 6.88
C GLY A 70 -10.55 -0.35 6.75
N ILE A 71 -9.75 -0.75 7.74
CA ILE A 71 -9.14 -2.09 7.78
C ILE A 71 -10.20 -3.19 7.78
N GLN A 72 -11.21 -3.09 8.66
CA GLN A 72 -12.25 -4.13 8.71
C GLN A 72 -13.11 -4.15 7.45
N ASP A 73 -13.51 -3.00 6.93
CA ASP A 73 -14.30 -2.92 5.70
C ASP A 73 -13.51 -3.48 4.51
N CYS A 74 -12.20 -3.17 4.40
CA CYS A 74 -11.31 -3.72 3.37
C CYS A 74 -11.22 -5.24 3.48
N LEU A 75 -11.02 -5.77 4.69
CA LEU A 75 -11.01 -7.21 4.95
C LEU A 75 -12.33 -7.87 4.51
N GLN A 76 -13.48 -7.26 4.78
CA GLN A 76 -14.76 -7.83 4.38
C GLN A 76 -14.97 -7.78 2.86
N ARG A 77 -14.66 -6.66 2.20
CA ARG A 77 -14.82 -6.50 0.74
C ARG A 77 -13.93 -7.47 -0.04
N SER A 78 -12.67 -7.55 0.36
CA SER A 78 -11.65 -8.33 -0.34
C SER A 78 -11.91 -9.84 -0.32
N ARG A 79 -12.67 -10.37 0.66
CA ARG A 79 -13.06 -11.80 0.72
C ARG A 79 -13.69 -12.35 -0.54
N HIS A 80 -14.39 -11.51 -1.30
CA HIS A 80 -15.09 -11.91 -2.52
C HIS A 80 -14.36 -11.49 -3.79
N HIS A 81 -13.30 -10.70 -3.66
CA HIS A 81 -12.56 -10.16 -4.80
C HIS A 81 -11.21 -10.85 -4.99
N SER A 82 -10.62 -11.34 -3.89
CA SER A 82 -9.27 -11.86 -3.91
C SER A 82 -9.01 -13.08 -3.07
N ARG A 83 -8.00 -13.83 -3.49
CA ARG A 83 -7.37 -14.87 -2.71
C ARG A 83 -6.43 -14.34 -1.61
N TYR A 84 -5.71 -13.24 -1.85
CA TYR A 84 -4.75 -12.68 -0.89
C TYR A 84 -4.83 -11.16 -0.90
N VAL A 85 -4.56 -10.48 0.20
CA VAL A 85 -4.76 -9.03 0.38
C VAL A 85 -3.53 -8.44 1.07
N ILE A 86 -3.02 -7.30 0.60
CA ILE A 86 -2.05 -6.51 1.38
C ILE A 86 -2.81 -5.62 2.35
N PHE A 87 -2.26 -5.38 3.53
CA PHE A 87 -2.61 -4.20 4.32
C PHE A 87 -1.36 -3.34 4.40
N SER A 88 -1.33 -2.17 3.73
CA SER A 88 -0.14 -1.33 3.58
C SER A 88 -0.51 0.14 3.57
N ASP A 89 0.24 0.92 4.34
CA ASP A 89 0.07 2.36 4.50
C ASP A 89 0.65 3.12 3.29
N LEU A 90 0.31 4.41 3.15
CA LEU A 90 0.77 5.23 2.01
C LEU A 90 2.29 5.34 1.92
N ASP A 91 2.95 5.27 3.06
CA ASP A 91 4.39 5.43 3.22
C ASP A 91 5.17 4.12 3.10
N GLU A 92 4.49 3.01 2.86
CA GLU A 92 5.08 1.67 2.89
C GLU A 92 5.15 1.04 1.49
N ARG A 93 6.28 0.38 1.20
CA ARG A 93 6.48 -0.37 -0.05
C ARG A 93 7.03 -1.75 0.25
N LEU A 94 6.26 -2.80 0.00
CA LEU A 94 6.78 -4.17 0.01
C LEU A 94 7.75 -4.35 -1.16
N THR A 95 9.02 -4.55 -0.84
CA THR A 95 10.11 -4.59 -1.81
C THR A 95 10.79 -5.96 -1.76
N PRO A 96 10.61 -6.82 -2.77
CA PRO A 96 11.40 -8.04 -2.90
C PRO A 96 12.84 -7.70 -3.30
N ASN A 97 13.80 -8.52 -2.90
CA ASN A 97 15.23 -8.31 -3.14
C ASN A 97 15.68 -8.70 -4.56
N GLY A 98 14.85 -8.42 -5.58
CA GLY A 98 15.15 -8.63 -7.00
C GLY A 98 15.19 -10.09 -7.47
N LYS A 99 15.12 -11.06 -6.55
CA LYS A 99 15.13 -12.51 -6.87
C LYS A 99 13.80 -13.00 -7.45
N PHE A 100 12.70 -12.29 -7.21
CA PHE A 100 11.35 -12.69 -7.58
C PHE A 100 10.43 -11.48 -7.70
N HIS A 101 9.30 -11.66 -8.39
CA HIS A 101 8.15 -10.77 -8.28
C HIS A 101 7.30 -11.15 -7.07
N LEU A 102 6.79 -10.15 -6.34
CA LEU A 102 6.01 -10.37 -5.13
C LEU A 102 4.81 -11.30 -5.38
N ASN A 103 4.10 -11.12 -6.50
CA ASN A 103 2.95 -11.96 -6.85
C ASN A 103 3.27 -13.47 -6.94
N GLY A 104 4.42 -13.83 -7.52
CA GLY A 104 4.86 -15.21 -7.68
C GLY A 104 5.21 -15.82 -6.32
N TYR A 105 6.00 -15.09 -5.54
CA TYR A 105 6.41 -15.51 -4.20
C TYR A 105 5.21 -15.70 -3.26
N VAL A 106 4.25 -14.79 -3.28
CA VAL A 106 3.00 -14.90 -2.51
C VAL A 106 2.21 -16.13 -2.96
N ARG A 107 2.03 -16.34 -4.27
CA ARG A 107 1.28 -17.49 -4.81
C ARG A 107 1.91 -18.83 -4.46
N GLU A 108 3.23 -18.89 -4.32
CA GLU A 108 3.95 -20.10 -3.94
C GLU A 108 3.83 -20.34 -2.43
N VAL A 109 4.30 -19.39 -1.63
CA VAL A 109 4.39 -19.57 -0.17
C VAL A 109 3.01 -19.66 0.47
N MET A 110 2.07 -18.77 0.13
CA MET A 110 0.76 -18.69 0.80
C MET A 110 -0.18 -19.86 0.49
N GLN A 111 0.25 -20.87 -0.29
CA GLN A 111 -0.50 -22.13 -0.41
C GLN A 111 -0.58 -22.87 0.93
N SER A 112 0.48 -22.75 1.74
CA SER A 112 0.61 -23.43 3.05
C SER A 112 0.40 -22.49 4.24
N TYR A 113 0.19 -21.20 3.97
CA TYR A 113 0.12 -20.16 4.98
C TYR A 113 -1.14 -19.31 4.87
N THR A 114 -1.58 -18.79 6.01
CA THR A 114 -2.75 -17.91 6.11
C THR A 114 -2.37 -16.44 6.08
N ALA A 115 -1.19 -16.11 6.60
CA ALA A 115 -0.63 -14.77 6.57
C ALA A 115 0.88 -14.82 6.35
N MET A 116 1.41 -13.80 5.71
CA MET A 116 2.82 -13.58 5.43
C MET A 116 3.22 -12.20 5.94
N TYR A 117 4.21 -12.12 6.84
CA TYR A 117 4.64 -10.88 7.48
C TYR A 117 5.99 -10.42 6.99
N PHE A 118 6.11 -9.13 6.74
CA PHE A 118 7.31 -8.48 6.26
C PHE A 118 7.81 -7.50 7.32
N ARG A 119 9.12 -7.48 7.53
CA ARG A 119 9.73 -6.58 8.50
C ARG A 119 10.04 -5.22 7.88
N PRO A 120 9.83 -4.12 8.61
CA PRO A 120 10.10 -2.80 8.08
C PRO A 120 11.58 -2.42 8.19
N ARG A 121 11.99 -1.61 7.22
CA ARG A 121 13.22 -0.84 7.20
C ARG A 121 12.83 0.60 6.88
N ARG A 122 13.17 1.53 7.79
CA ARG A 122 12.80 2.94 7.63
C ARG A 122 13.75 3.64 6.68
N ILE A 123 13.19 4.43 5.78
CA ILE A 123 13.86 5.36 4.89
C ILE A 123 13.92 6.72 5.59
N LEU A 124 15.11 7.29 5.65
CA LEU A 124 15.35 8.61 6.23
C LEU A 124 15.09 9.68 5.16
N ARG A 125 13.93 10.35 5.26
CA ARG A 125 13.57 11.47 4.39
C ARG A 125 14.22 12.75 4.91
N THR A 126 14.81 13.51 4.00
CA THR A 126 15.52 14.76 4.32
C THR A 126 14.96 15.99 3.60
N THR A 127 13.96 15.79 2.74
CA THR A 127 13.33 16.86 1.95
C THR A 127 11.81 16.70 1.88
N PRO A 128 11.06 17.82 1.79
CA PRO A 128 9.60 17.79 1.68
C PRO A 128 9.11 17.26 0.33
N VAL A 129 7.84 16.86 0.29
CA VAL A 129 7.14 16.45 -0.95
C VAL A 129 6.87 17.71 -1.80
N PRO A 130 7.06 17.66 -3.13
CA PRO A 130 6.71 18.77 -4.00
C PRO A 130 5.19 18.97 -4.04
N LEU A 131 4.75 20.24 -3.96
CA LEU A 131 3.33 20.59 -4.02
C LEU A 131 2.69 20.30 -5.38
N LEU A 132 3.47 20.36 -6.47
CA LEU A 132 2.98 20.22 -7.84
C LEU A 132 3.95 19.39 -8.68
N TYR A 133 3.41 18.66 -9.64
CA TYR A 133 4.18 18.04 -10.71
C TYR A 133 4.59 19.06 -11.76
N LYS A 134 5.90 19.16 -12.04
CA LYS A 134 6.46 19.99 -13.11
C LYS A 134 7.23 19.14 -14.12
N GLY A 135 6.68 17.97 -14.45
CA GLY A 135 7.29 17.05 -15.40
C GLY A 135 8.29 16.08 -14.78
N ARG A 136 9.09 15.45 -15.65
CA ARG A 136 10.04 14.38 -15.29
C ARG A 136 11.03 14.80 -14.21
N GLU A 137 11.48 16.05 -14.23
CA GLU A 137 12.43 16.59 -13.25
C GLU A 137 11.90 16.48 -11.82
N THR A 138 10.60 16.75 -11.60
CA THR A 138 9.97 16.59 -10.29
C THR A 138 10.10 15.15 -9.77
N LEU A 139 9.92 14.14 -10.62
CA LEU A 139 10.05 12.74 -10.19
C LEU A 139 11.49 12.40 -9.86
N LEU A 140 12.45 12.82 -10.70
CA LEU A 140 13.86 12.53 -10.46
C LEU A 140 14.39 13.15 -9.17
N LEU A 141 13.87 14.33 -8.79
CA LEU A 141 14.30 15.05 -7.60
C LEU A 141 13.54 14.70 -6.33
N HIS A 142 12.31 14.15 -6.45
CA HIS A 142 11.45 13.96 -5.29
C HIS A 142 10.85 12.57 -5.11
N LEU A 143 10.92 11.67 -6.10
CA LEU A 143 10.33 10.34 -5.96
C LEU A 143 11.05 9.58 -4.83
N PRO A 144 10.37 9.27 -3.71
CA PRO A 144 11.04 8.79 -2.51
C PRO A 144 11.89 7.54 -2.71
N THR A 145 11.45 6.61 -3.56
CA THR A 145 12.19 5.37 -3.85
C THR A 145 13.49 5.62 -4.62
N LEU A 146 13.59 6.73 -5.37
CA LEU A 146 14.80 7.12 -6.09
C LEU A 146 15.75 7.95 -5.21
N VAL A 147 15.20 8.90 -4.47
CA VAL A 147 15.97 9.96 -3.81
C VAL A 147 16.49 9.53 -2.45
N PHE A 148 15.69 8.78 -1.69
CA PHE A 148 16.03 8.43 -0.32
C PHE A 148 16.56 7.00 -0.22
N THR A 149 17.89 6.90 -0.17
CA THR A 149 18.62 5.63 -0.10
C THR A 149 19.10 5.28 1.30
N ASN A 150 19.29 6.28 2.17
CA ASN A 150 19.68 6.09 3.57
C ASN A 150 18.56 5.42 4.36
N THR A 151 18.90 4.34 5.05
CA THR A 151 17.94 3.52 5.78
C THR A 151 18.43 3.14 7.16
N THR A 152 17.49 2.88 8.07
CA THR A 152 17.79 2.29 9.38
C THR A 152 18.19 0.81 9.24
N LYS A 153 18.62 0.20 10.35
CA LYS A 153 18.60 -1.27 10.46
C LYS A 153 17.17 -1.79 10.28
N ILE A 154 17.05 -3.05 9.86
CA ILE A 154 15.76 -3.75 9.82
C ILE A 154 15.21 -3.82 11.24
N SER A 155 13.92 -3.52 11.40
CA SER A 155 13.24 -3.62 12.68
C SER A 155 13.21 -5.06 13.22
N PRO A 156 13.13 -5.25 14.55
CA PRO A 156 12.81 -6.55 15.13
C PRO A 156 11.45 -7.07 14.65
N THR A 157 11.25 -8.38 14.68
CA THR A 157 9.95 -9.02 14.39
C THR A 157 8.86 -8.46 15.32
N GLY A 158 7.66 -8.24 14.79
CA GLY A 158 6.52 -7.69 15.52
C GLY A 158 6.54 -6.17 15.69
N THR A 159 7.50 -5.47 15.06
CA THR A 159 7.63 -4.02 15.19
C THR A 159 7.13 -3.33 13.92
N LEU A 160 5.85 -2.93 13.91
CA LEU A 160 5.19 -2.30 12.76
C LEU A 160 5.29 -3.14 11.47
N ASP A 161 5.21 -4.46 11.62
CA ASP A 161 5.15 -5.35 10.47
C ASP A 161 3.89 -5.04 9.64
N LYS A 162 3.95 -5.38 8.36
CA LYS A 162 2.78 -5.42 7.48
C LYS A 162 2.69 -6.79 6.87
N CYS A 163 1.47 -7.15 6.49
CA CYS A 163 1.21 -8.51 6.07
C CYS A 163 0.39 -8.59 4.80
N ILE A 164 0.55 -9.74 4.18
CA ILE A 164 -0.34 -10.25 3.15
C ILE A 164 -1.14 -11.37 3.80
N VAL A 165 -2.46 -11.39 3.62
CA VAL A 165 -3.34 -12.35 4.27
C VAL A 165 -4.28 -13.01 3.28
N ASP A 166 -4.71 -14.23 3.57
CA ASP A 166 -5.93 -14.82 3.00
C ASP A 166 -7.14 -14.24 3.74
N PRO A 167 -7.94 -13.36 3.11
CA PRO A 167 -9.00 -12.61 3.78
C PRO A 167 -10.15 -13.52 4.23
N THR A 168 -10.27 -14.72 3.65
CA THR A 168 -11.31 -15.70 3.99
C THR A 168 -11.03 -16.43 5.31
N LYS A 169 -9.79 -16.36 5.80
CA LYS A 169 -9.35 -17.03 7.03
C LYS A 169 -9.10 -16.07 8.19
N VAL A 170 -9.09 -14.76 7.92
CA VAL A 170 -8.91 -13.71 8.93
C VAL A 170 -10.27 -13.18 9.39
N PHE A 171 -10.52 -13.21 10.69
CA PHE A 171 -11.74 -12.67 11.29
C PHE A 171 -11.59 -11.19 11.65
N ILE A 172 -10.50 -10.84 12.33
CA ILE A 172 -10.19 -9.46 12.74
C ILE A 172 -8.75 -9.13 12.33
N MET A 173 -8.59 -8.07 11.55
CA MET A 173 -7.29 -7.51 11.19
C MET A 173 -7.01 -6.25 12.02
N ASP A 174 -5.86 -6.15 12.67
CA ASP A 174 -5.37 -4.93 13.32
C ASP A 174 -4.45 -4.15 12.34
N VAL A 175 -3.92 -3.00 12.75
CA VAL A 175 -3.12 -2.11 11.90
C VAL A 175 -1.85 -2.78 11.35
N HIS A 176 -1.25 -3.68 12.12
CA HIS A 176 0.05 -4.30 11.81
C HIS A 176 0.00 -5.84 11.78
N ASN A 177 -1.10 -6.44 12.22
CA ASN A 177 -1.20 -7.89 12.36
C ASN A 177 -2.63 -8.37 12.32
N VAL A 178 -2.81 -9.66 12.03
CA VAL A 178 -4.05 -10.37 12.29
C VAL A 178 -4.25 -10.45 13.80
N ALA A 179 -5.38 -9.95 14.28
CA ALA A 179 -5.76 -10.07 15.68
C ALA A 179 -6.43 -11.42 15.95
N VAL A 180 -7.30 -11.87 15.03
CA VAL A 180 -8.06 -13.12 15.18
C VAL A 180 -8.21 -13.82 13.83
N PHE A 181 -7.92 -15.12 13.80
CA PHE A 181 -8.25 -16.01 12.68
C PHE A 181 -9.57 -16.76 12.94
N PHE A 182 -10.23 -17.23 11.88
CA PHE A 182 -11.42 -18.08 12.02
C PHE A 182 -11.11 -19.49 12.53
N SER A 183 -9.92 -20.01 12.22
CA SER A 183 -9.49 -21.36 12.58
C SER A 183 -8.22 -21.33 13.42
N GLU A 184 -8.15 -22.22 14.42
CA GLU A 184 -6.94 -22.48 15.20
C GLU A 184 -5.80 -23.08 14.36
N SER A 185 -6.12 -23.69 13.21
CA SER A 185 -5.13 -24.26 12.28
C SER A 185 -4.42 -23.22 11.40
N SER A 186 -4.55 -21.93 11.71
CA SER A 186 -3.98 -20.85 10.90
C SER A 186 -2.47 -20.76 11.09
N SER A 187 -1.75 -20.66 9.99
CA SER A 187 -0.29 -20.62 9.96
C SER A 187 0.22 -19.27 9.45
N ILE A 188 1.32 -18.80 10.04
CA ILE A 188 1.96 -17.53 9.68
C ILE A 188 3.36 -17.81 9.13
N PHE A 189 3.69 -17.18 8.01
CA PHE A 189 5.04 -17.16 7.47
C PHE A 189 5.70 -15.80 7.76
N PHE A 190 6.88 -15.83 8.38
CA PHE A 190 7.70 -14.64 8.57
C PHE A 190 8.73 -14.56 7.45
N VAL A 191 8.62 -13.55 6.59
CA VAL A 191 9.48 -13.41 5.42
C VAL A 191 10.92 -13.10 5.86
N PRO A 192 11.91 -13.88 5.40
CA PRO A 192 13.31 -13.53 5.60
C PRO A 192 13.60 -12.15 4.98
N PRO A 193 14.26 -11.20 5.68
CA PRO A 193 14.58 -9.90 5.09
C PRO A 193 15.49 -9.97 3.87
N ASP A 194 16.20 -11.09 3.69
CA ASP A 194 17.03 -11.37 2.51
C ASP A 194 16.18 -11.75 1.28
N ASP A 195 14.89 -11.98 1.47
CA ASP A 195 13.91 -12.20 0.41
C ASP A 195 13.10 -10.93 0.14
N ALA A 196 12.47 -10.34 1.16
CA ALA A 196 11.71 -9.09 1.01
C ALA A 196 11.57 -8.32 2.32
N ILE A 197 11.38 -7.00 2.21
CA ILE A 197 11.17 -6.09 3.34
C ILE A 197 10.11 -5.03 3.01
N ILE A 198 9.56 -4.38 4.03
CA ILE A 198 8.83 -3.12 3.85
C ILE A 198 9.83 -1.98 3.89
N ARG A 199 9.84 -1.16 2.85
CA ARG A 199 10.50 0.15 2.89
C ARG A 199 9.49 1.16 3.39
N GLN A 200 9.59 1.53 4.67
CA GLN A 200 8.72 2.51 5.32
C GLN A 200 9.33 3.91 5.20
N LYS A 201 8.61 4.88 4.67
CA LYS A 201 9.11 6.24 4.45
C LYS A 201 8.72 7.11 5.64
N ASN A 202 9.68 7.56 6.45
CA ASN A 202 9.38 8.47 7.55
C ASN A 202 8.72 9.74 7.00
N ALA A 203 7.41 9.88 7.15
CA ALA A 203 6.81 11.20 7.30
C ALA A 203 6.86 11.52 8.79
N GLU A 204 7.24 12.74 9.15
CA GLU A 204 6.82 13.27 10.44
C GLU A 204 5.29 13.21 10.43
N ASP A 205 4.71 12.31 11.23
CA ASP A 205 3.28 12.13 11.52
C ASP A 205 2.29 12.25 10.33
N LEU A 206 2.17 11.24 9.44
CA LEU A 206 1.18 11.25 8.35
C LEU A 206 0.64 9.82 8.02
N PRO A 207 -0.47 9.68 7.27
CA PRO A 207 -1.53 8.70 7.57
C PRO A 207 -1.80 7.54 6.58
N TYR A 208 -2.54 6.56 7.12
CA TYR A 208 -2.98 5.27 6.56
C TYR A 208 -3.52 5.28 5.11
N VAL A 209 -3.13 4.27 4.34
CA VAL A 209 -3.85 3.72 3.17
C VAL A 209 -3.95 2.20 3.38
N SER A 210 -4.91 1.56 2.72
CA SER A 210 -5.02 0.10 2.61
C SER A 210 -4.87 -0.24 1.12
N THR A 211 -4.32 -1.39 0.74
CA THR A 211 -4.17 -1.75 -0.70
C THR A 211 -4.45 -3.23 -0.90
N ASP A 212 -5.43 -3.58 -1.71
CA ASP A 212 -5.79 -4.98 -1.93
C ASP A 212 -4.83 -5.70 -2.89
N PHE A 213 -4.73 -7.01 -2.81
CA PHE A 213 -4.33 -7.86 -3.94
C PHE A 213 -5.61 -8.54 -4.40
N GLY A 214 -5.86 -8.80 -5.68
CA GLY A 214 -7.08 -9.50 -6.13
C GLY A 214 -7.22 -9.45 -7.63
N ARG A 215 -7.47 -10.60 -8.25
CA ARG A 215 -7.08 -10.89 -9.64
C ARG A 215 -8.23 -10.68 -10.63
N CYS A 216 -8.00 -9.98 -11.73
CA CYS A 216 -8.51 -10.31 -13.06
C CYS A 216 -7.46 -9.94 -14.15
N ILE A 217 -7.01 -11.00 -14.83
CA ILE A 217 -6.03 -11.06 -15.92
C ILE A 217 -6.41 -10.14 -17.10
N ASP A 218 -5.50 -9.30 -17.60
CA ASP A 218 -4.95 -9.43 -18.97
C ASP A 218 -3.63 -8.65 -19.15
N GLY A 219 -2.72 -9.21 -19.94
CA GLY A 219 -1.32 -8.82 -20.04
C GLY A 219 -1.03 -7.59 -20.91
N SER A 220 -0.09 -6.77 -20.45
CA SER A 220 1.01 -6.17 -21.24
C SER A 220 1.76 -5.15 -20.37
N SER A 221 3.02 -5.44 -20.09
CA SER A 221 3.91 -4.61 -19.27
C SER A 221 4.82 -3.77 -20.17
N GLU A 222 4.52 -2.48 -20.28
CA GLU A 222 5.46 -1.40 -20.58
C GLU A 222 4.87 -0.10 -19.98
N TYR A 223 5.69 0.91 -19.68
CA TYR A 223 5.31 2.31 -19.32
C TYR A 223 5.13 2.68 -17.84
N LEU A 224 6.23 2.71 -17.07
CA LEU A 224 6.27 3.30 -15.71
C LEU A 224 6.34 4.85 -15.68
N LEU A 225 6.99 5.44 -16.67
CA LEU A 225 7.23 6.90 -16.73
C LEU A 225 6.16 7.69 -17.52
N PRO A 226 5.55 7.15 -18.60
CA PRO A 226 4.54 7.89 -19.35
C PRO A 226 3.21 8.08 -18.62
N LYS A 227 2.78 7.14 -17.76
CA LYS A 227 1.46 7.18 -17.09
C LYS A 227 1.38 8.19 -15.94
N ILE A 228 2.44 8.32 -15.13
CA ILE A 228 2.52 9.36 -14.10
C ILE A 228 2.47 10.75 -14.75
N ALA A 229 3.10 10.91 -15.91
CA ALA A 229 3.09 12.17 -16.66
C ALA A 229 1.74 12.47 -17.32
N SER A 230 1.00 11.46 -17.80
CA SER A 230 -0.30 11.67 -18.45
C SER A 230 -1.41 12.06 -17.46
N ASN A 231 -1.38 11.51 -16.24
CA ASN A 231 -2.45 11.72 -15.25
C ASN A 231 -2.35 13.06 -14.49
N LEU A 232 -1.22 13.78 -14.62
CA LEU A 232 -0.94 14.98 -13.85
C LEU A 232 -1.00 16.28 -14.69
N VAL A 233 -1.22 16.17 -16.00
CA VAL A 233 -1.17 17.28 -16.97
C VAL A 233 -2.56 17.64 -17.55
N SER A 234 -3.64 16.97 -17.10
CA SER A 234 -5.03 17.29 -17.45
C SER A 234 -5.84 17.98 -16.35
#